data_AF-A0A2V9VNF9-F1
#
_entry.id   AF-A0A2V9VNF9-F1
#
_cell.length_a   1.000
_cell.length_b   1.000
_cell.length_c   1.000
_cell.angle_alpha   90.00
_cell.angle_beta   90.00
_cell.angle_gamma   90.00
#
_symmetry.space_group_name_H-M   'P 1'
#
loop_
_entity.id
_entity.type
_entity.pdbx_description
1 polymer ?
#
loop_
_entity_poly.entity_id
_entity_poly.type
_entity_poly.pdbx_seq_one_letter_code
_entity_poly.pdbx_strand_id
1 'polypeptide(L)'
;MTLTTEQRESVAGELKKLAGTLNLTDDQKQKLSTFMSEAREKVEEYKQQNPNATQDDVINKIKSNRTALRQRLVNFLTPEQLTKWDAGVADMKEVWGQKVAA
;
A
#
# COMPACT_ATOMS: atom_id res chain seq x y z
N MET A 1 9.17 -5.67 13.91
CA MET A 1 8.26 -6.82 13.79
C MET A 1 7.90 -7.04 12.33
N THR A 2 7.96 -8.27 11.83
CA THR A 2 7.40 -8.66 10.54
C THR A 2 5.88 -8.72 10.67
N LEU A 3 5.14 -8.17 9.70
CA LEU A 3 3.68 -8.33 9.65
C LEU A 3 3.33 -9.81 9.81
N THR A 4 2.40 -10.10 10.73
CA THR A 4 1.88 -11.46 10.91
C THR A 4 1.15 -11.89 9.65
N THR A 5 1.01 -13.20 9.45
CA THR A 5 0.29 -13.76 8.30
C THR A 5 -1.13 -13.19 8.21
N GLU A 6 -1.85 -13.08 9.35
CA GLU A 6 -3.17 -12.45 9.43
C GLU A 6 -3.17 -10.98 8.99
N GLN A 7 -2.17 -10.19 9.41
CA GLN A 7 -2.06 -8.79 8.99
C GLN A 7 -1.79 -8.69 7.48
N ARG A 8 -1.00 -9.61 6.91
CA ARG A 8 -0.75 -9.67 5.45
C ARG A 8 -2.00 -10.05 4.67
N GLU A 9 -2.78 -11.01 5.15
CA GLU A 9 -4.04 -11.43 4.54
C GLU A 9 -5.10 -10.33 4.62
N SER A 10 -5.21 -9.65 5.77
CA SER A 10 -6.08 -8.48 5.94
C SER A 10 -5.73 -7.39 4.93
N VAL A 11 -4.45 -7.08 4.74
CA VAL A 11 -3.99 -6.09 3.74
C VAL A 11 -4.33 -6.53 2.33
N ALA A 12 -4.09 -7.80 1.98
CA ALA A 12 -4.45 -8.33 0.67
C ALA A 12 -5.96 -8.26 0.41
N GLY A 13 -6.78 -8.52 1.43
CA GLY A 13 -8.24 -8.39 1.38
C GLY A 13 -8.71 -6.95 1.17
N GLU A 14 -8.15 -6.00 1.90
CA GLU A 14 -8.47 -4.57 1.74
C GLU A 14 -8.03 -4.03 0.39
N LEU A 15 -6.86 -4.45 -0.11
CA LEU A 15 -6.40 -4.11 -1.46
C LEU A 15 -7.29 -4.71 -2.55
N LYS A 16 -7.77 -5.94 -2.36
CA LYS A 16 -8.73 -6.57 -3.28
C LYS A 16 -10.06 -5.83 -3.28
N LYS A 17 -10.55 -5.40 -2.10
CA LYS A 17 -11.75 -4.57 -1.97
C LYS A 17 -11.57 -3.22 -2.67
N LEU A 18 -10.43 -2.55 -2.43
CA LEU A 18 -10.08 -1.29 -3.07
C LEU A 18 -10.02 -1.41 -4.60
N ALA A 19 -9.37 -2.45 -5.12
CA ALA A 19 -9.33 -2.73 -6.56
C ALA A 19 -10.73 -2.94 -7.17
N GLY A 20 -11.65 -3.58 -6.43
CA GLY A 20 -13.06 -3.72 -6.81
C GLY A 20 -13.80 -2.38 -6.84
N THR A 21 -13.63 -1.55 -5.80
CA THR A 21 -14.24 -0.21 -5.72
C THR A 21 -13.77 0.73 -6.82
N LEU A 22 -12.51 0.59 -7.23
CA LEU A 22 -11.90 1.37 -8.30
C LEU A 22 -12.36 0.98 -9.71
N ASN A 23 -13.08 -0.15 -9.84
CA ASN A 23 -13.49 -0.70 -11.13
C ASN A 23 -12.35 -0.69 -12.16
N LEU A 24 -11.16 -1.13 -11.71
CA LEU A 24 -9.97 -1.13 -12.55
C LEU A 24 -10.16 -2.10 -13.72
N THR A 25 -9.72 -1.69 -14.91
CA THR A 25 -9.57 -2.65 -16.02
C THR A 25 -8.50 -3.68 -15.69
N ASP A 26 -8.48 -4.80 -16.39
CA ASP A 26 -7.48 -5.85 -16.13
C ASP A 26 -6.05 -5.36 -16.35
N ASP A 27 -5.83 -4.51 -17.35
CA ASP A 27 -4.56 -3.81 -17.57
C ASP A 27 -4.17 -2.90 -16.39
N GLN A 28 -5.14 -2.15 -15.85
CA GLN A 28 -4.91 -1.28 -14.69
C GLN A 28 -4.60 -2.10 -13.43
N LYS A 29 -5.28 -3.25 -13.23
CA LYS A 29 -5.01 -4.18 -12.12
C LYS A 29 -3.60 -4.78 -12.22
N GLN A 30 -3.20 -5.21 -13.42
CA GLN A 30 -1.87 -5.77 -13.64
C GLN A 30 -0.78 -4.75 -13.32
N LYS A 31 -0.90 -3.52 -13.84
CA LYS A 31 0.04 -2.41 -13.55
C LYS A 31 0.09 -2.10 -12.06
N LEU A 32 -1.07 -1.99 -11.41
CA LEU A 32 -1.14 -1.75 -9.98
C LEU A 32 -0.44 -2.86 -9.19
N SER A 33 -0.72 -4.13 -9.51
CA SER A 33 -0.11 -5.29 -8.85
C SER A 33 1.42 -5.30 -8.96
N THR A 34 1.96 -5.01 -10.15
CA THR A 34 3.41 -4.88 -10.38
C THR A 34 4.00 -3.78 -9.49
N PHE A 35 3.40 -2.58 -9.48
CA PHE A 35 3.92 -1.49 -8.67
C PHE A 35 3.81 -1.74 -7.15
N MET A 36 2.77 -2.44 -6.72
CA MET A 36 2.62 -2.84 -5.32
C MET A 36 3.66 -3.86 -4.90
N SER A 37 3.99 -4.81 -5.78
CA SER A 37 5.05 -5.79 -5.56
C SER A 37 6.42 -5.10 -5.45
N GLU A 38 6.75 -4.21 -6.39
CA GLU A 38 7.97 -3.38 -6.33
C GLU A 38 8.06 -2.56 -5.03
N ALA A 39 6.93 -1.94 -4.62
CA ALA A 39 6.89 -1.14 -3.41
C ALA A 39 7.12 -1.98 -2.14
N ARG A 40 6.64 -3.23 -2.13
CA ARG A 40 6.88 -4.18 -1.04
C ARG A 40 8.33 -4.62 -1.00
N GLU A 41 8.92 -4.98 -2.13
CA GLU A 41 10.33 -5.35 -2.21
C GLU A 41 11.23 -4.24 -1.66
N LYS A 42 10.99 -2.98 -2.04
CA LYS A 42 11.73 -1.82 -1.50
C LYS A 42 11.61 -1.64 0.01
N VAL A 43 10.50 -2.05 0.62
CA VAL A 43 10.33 -2.01 2.08
C VAL A 43 11.11 -3.15 2.73
N GLU A 44 11.10 -4.34 2.14
CA GLU A 44 11.85 -5.48 2.65
C GLU A 44 13.36 -5.26 2.50
N GLU A 45 13.84 -4.76 1.34
CA GLU A 45 15.22 -4.32 1.15
C GLU A 45 15.62 -3.27 2.18
N TYR A 46 14.76 -2.28 2.44
CA TYR A 46 15.04 -1.25 3.44
C TYR A 46 15.23 -1.86 4.84
N LYS A 47 14.37 -2.81 5.24
CA LYS A 47 14.51 -3.52 6.52
C LYS A 47 15.77 -4.37 6.59
N GLN A 48 16.16 -5.03 5.48
CA GLN A 48 17.38 -5.82 5.41
C GLN A 48 18.64 -4.94 5.51
N GLN A 49 18.63 -3.79 4.84
CA GLN A 49 19.74 -2.82 4.86
C GLN A 49 19.82 -2.06 6.20
N ASN A 50 18.70 -1.93 6.90
CA ASN A 50 18.60 -1.18 8.15
C ASN A 50 18.06 -2.10 9.26
N PRO A 51 18.89 -3.02 9.79
CA PRO A 51 18.45 -3.98 10.81
C PRO A 51 17.98 -3.32 12.11
N ASN A 52 18.43 -2.09 12.37
CA ASN A 52 18.04 -1.28 13.52
C ASN A 52 16.93 -0.26 13.20
N ALA A 53 16.32 -0.33 12.02
CA ALA A 53 15.25 0.59 11.64
C ALA A 53 14.12 0.52 12.67
N THR A 54 13.73 1.69 13.16
CA THR A 54 12.60 1.80 14.06
C THR A 54 11.29 1.56 13.30
N GLN A 55 10.22 1.34 14.04
CA GLN A 55 8.90 1.21 13.44
C GLN A 55 8.51 2.46 12.64
N ASP A 56 8.84 3.64 13.15
CA ASP A 56 8.55 4.91 12.47
C ASP A 56 9.34 5.05 11.17
N ASP A 57 10.58 4.57 11.12
CA ASP A 57 11.38 4.55 9.89
C ASP A 57 10.73 3.69 8.80
N VAL A 58 10.27 2.50 9.18
CA VAL A 58 9.57 1.59 8.26
C VAL A 58 8.25 2.19 7.80
N ILE A 59 7.48 2.81 8.71
CA ILE A 59 6.23 3.50 8.38
C ILE A 59 6.49 4.68 7.43
N ASN A 60 7.54 5.46 7.67
CA ASN A 60 7.93 6.57 6.80
C ASN A 60 8.34 6.08 5.42
N LYS A 61 9.04 4.94 5.34
CA LYS A 61 9.37 4.30 4.06
C LYS A 61 8.11 3.84 3.31
N ILE A 62 7.16 3.21 4.00
CA ILE A 62 5.87 2.80 3.43
C ILE A 62 5.10 4.02 2.91
N LYS A 63 5.04 5.12 3.69
CA LYS A 63 4.40 6.38 3.26
C LYS A 63 5.05 6.95 2.01
N SER A 64 6.38 7.00 1.96
CA SER A 64 7.14 7.47 0.80
C SER A 64 6.84 6.62 -0.45
N ASN A 65 6.84 5.29 -0.31
CA ASN A 65 6.51 4.38 -1.41
C ASN A 65 5.05 4.55 -1.88
N ARG A 66 4.10 4.79 -0.96
CA ARG A 66 2.69 5.09 -1.30
C ARG A 66 2.55 6.39 -2.09
N THR A 67 3.27 7.45 -1.71
CA THR A 67 3.27 8.72 -2.46
C THR A 67 3.81 8.53 -3.87
N ALA A 68 4.92 7.80 -4.01
CA ALA A 68 5.50 7.49 -5.32
C ALA A 68 4.54 6.63 -6.18
N LEU A 69 3.85 5.66 -5.57
CA LEU A 69 2.81 4.88 -6.24
C LEU A 69 1.66 5.78 -6.71
N ARG A 70 1.18 6.71 -5.87
CA ARG A 70 0.13 7.66 -6.24
C ARG A 70 0.52 8.51 -7.45
N GLN A 71 1.75 9.03 -7.49
CA GLN A 71 2.23 9.79 -8.65
C GLN A 71 2.19 8.97 -9.95
N ARG A 72 2.48 7.66 -9.88
CA ARG A 72 2.35 6.77 -11.05
C ARG A 72 0.89 6.52 -11.41
N LEU A 73 0.03 6.32 -10.41
CA LEU A 73 -1.41 6.10 -10.58
C LEU A 73 -2.11 7.26 -11.30
N VAL A 74 -1.66 8.50 -11.09
CA VAL A 74 -2.23 9.70 -11.76
C VAL A 74 -2.17 9.59 -13.29
N ASN A 75 -1.18 8.88 -13.84
CA ASN A 75 -1.01 8.75 -15.29
C ASN A 75 -1.95 7.73 -15.94
N PHE A 76 -2.68 6.92 -15.16
CA PHE A 76 -3.50 5.85 -15.73
C PHE A 76 -4.85 5.62 -15.04
N LEU A 77 -5.10 6.23 -13.88
CA LEU A 77 -6.40 6.25 -13.24
C LEU A 77 -7.15 7.53 -13.58
N THR A 78 -8.48 7.44 -13.69
CA THR A 78 -9.33 8.63 -13.81
C THR A 78 -9.35 9.43 -12.49
N PRO A 79 -9.72 10.72 -12.51
CA PRO A 79 -9.85 11.52 -11.29
C PRO A 79 -10.77 10.88 -10.23
N GLU A 80 -11.85 10.23 -10.67
CA GLU A 80 -12.78 9.51 -9.80
C GLU A 80 -12.10 8.29 -9.14
N GLN A 81 -11.34 7.51 -9.93
CA GLN A 81 -10.57 6.38 -9.44
C GLN A 81 -9.47 6.84 -8.46
N LEU A 82 -8.78 7.95 -8.74
CA LEU A 82 -7.77 8.50 -7.82
C LEU A 82 -8.35 8.94 -6.47
N THR A 83 -9.59 9.44 -6.47
CA THR A 83 -10.30 9.85 -5.25
C THR A 83 -10.67 8.63 -4.41
N LYS A 84 -11.21 7.58 -5.04
CA LYS A 84 -11.51 6.29 -4.40
C LYS A 84 -10.24 5.62 -3.86
N TRP A 85 -9.13 5.74 -4.59
CA TRP A 85 -7.83 5.23 -4.16
C TRP A 85 -7.40 5.92 -2.87
N ASP A 86 -7.42 7.26 -2.82
CA ASP A 86 -7.05 8.01 -1.62
C ASP A 86 -7.93 7.68 -0.42
N ALA A 87 -9.23 7.53 -0.62
CA ALA A 87 -10.16 7.14 0.43
C ALA A 87 -9.80 5.77 1.01
N GLY A 88 -9.65 4.73 0.17
CA GLY A 88 -9.28 3.40 0.67
C GLY A 88 -7.89 3.34 1.30
N VAL A 89 -6.98 4.18 0.83
CA VAL A 89 -5.62 4.34 1.34
C VAL A 89 -5.61 5.09 2.69
N ALA A 90 -6.59 5.94 2.95
CA ALA A 90 -6.85 6.57 4.25
C ALA A 90 -7.50 5.59 5.23
N ASP A 91 -8.50 4.82 4.80
CA ASP A 91 -9.15 3.78 5.62
C ASP A 91 -8.12 2.74 6.09
N MET A 92 -7.26 2.25 5.19
CA MET A 92 -6.17 1.33 5.54
C MET A 92 -5.20 1.94 6.56
N LYS A 93 -4.96 3.27 6.51
CA LYS A 93 -4.10 3.97 7.49
C LYS A 93 -4.76 4.02 8.86
N GLU A 94 -6.08 4.17 8.93
CA GLU A 94 -6.84 4.15 10.18
C GLU A 94 -6.85 2.74 10.80
N VAL A 95 -7.13 1.72 9.99
CA VAL A 95 -7.12 0.30 10.41
C VAL A 95 -5.73 -0.11 10.90
N TRP A 96 -4.66 0.29 10.20
CA TRP A 96 -3.29 0.05 10.64
C TRP A 96 -2.88 0.92 11.83
N GLY A 97 -3.32 2.18 11.87
CA GLY A 97 -3.06 3.08 13.00
C GLY A 97 -3.66 2.54 14.29
N GLN A 98 -4.86 1.94 14.23
CA GLN A 98 -5.46 1.22 15.35
C GLN A 98 -4.75 -0.10 15.66
N LYS A 99 -4.43 -0.94 14.67
CA LYS A 99 -3.78 -2.26 14.89
C LYS A 99 -2.32 -2.19 15.34
N VAL A 100 -1.64 -1.05 15.19
CA VAL A 100 -0.26 -0.82 15.64
C VAL A 100 -0.24 -0.13 17.01
N ALA A 101 -1.35 0.50 17.43
CA ALA A 101 -1.51 1.12 18.74
C ALA A 101 -2.13 0.20 19.81
N ALA A 102 -2.64 -0.97 19.41
CA ALA A 102 -3.16 -2.02 20.29
C ALA A 102 -2.15 -3.17 20.43
#